data_AF-A0A0T6LMS6-F1
#
_entry.id   AF-A0A0T6LMS6-F1
#
_cell.length_a   1.000
_cell.length_b   1.000
_cell.length_c   1.000
_cell.angle_alpha   90.00
_cell.angle_beta   90.00
_cell.angle_gamma   90.00
#
_symmetry.space_group_name_H-M   'P 1'
#
loop_
_entity.id
_entity.type
_entity.pdbx_description
1 polymer ?
#
loop_
_entity_poly.entity_id
_entity_poly.type
_entity_poly.pdbx_seq_one_letter_code
_entity_poly.pdbx_strand_id
1 'polypeptide(L)'
;MRDHRPSRRSLLAGSLGGAAALALGPGPAAAADDVQHRPRRRLSVLVASNEPWGTYHTRPLLAEAARQGHRLTHLVPDLSRVAAGDPVPVAVPGAEPPADLLVVTGAGDWPVDCAARLLTRPGLPLVASSLAYLKPERAPRAGELRRRLRAVTSSSPAEARAFSAYLGTDRPVRVVGSPQTDDLPPRRPEKDLVLVLTSVTHPDATGAAAPGTELLLASAGELAAAGKRVLVGLHPREDRSLWDRYEISDVPSVTAAARAEAAIGIPGTVFPLVAAVGTPVVGCTDPRLAVPDYLLDVCSSTVADAGQAVPAVAGARLPAADVLADAVGPVGGSARRLLGVWADAVHGGGPAR
;
A
#
# COMPACT_ATOMS: atom_id res chain seq x y z
N MET A 1 -28.24 28.25 -52.02
CA MET A 1 -27.60 28.53 -53.32
C MET A 1 -26.38 29.40 -53.05
N ARG A 2 -25.18 28.81 -53.27
CA ARG A 2 -23.82 29.39 -53.37
C ARG A 2 -23.22 30.20 -52.19
N ASP A 3 -22.18 29.59 -51.62
CA ASP A 3 -21.04 30.21 -50.94
C ASP A 3 -20.40 31.35 -51.75
N HIS A 4 -19.75 32.30 -51.05
CA HIS A 4 -18.33 32.64 -51.21
C HIS A 4 -17.87 33.69 -50.17
N ARG A 5 -16.96 33.28 -49.27
CA ARG A 5 -15.99 34.16 -48.56
C ARG A 5 -14.97 34.71 -49.59
N PRO A 6 -14.28 35.87 -49.43
CA PRO A 6 -13.22 36.02 -48.40
C PRO A 6 -12.83 37.44 -47.89
N SER A 7 -12.29 37.46 -46.66
CA SER A 7 -11.02 38.08 -46.20
C SER A 7 -10.53 39.43 -46.78
N ARG A 8 -10.22 40.40 -45.90
CA ARG A 8 -8.84 40.74 -45.45
C ARG A 8 -8.82 41.97 -44.53
N ARG A 9 -8.14 41.84 -43.39
CA ARG A 9 -7.64 42.92 -42.51
C ARG A 9 -6.20 43.26 -42.87
N SER A 10 -5.87 44.55 -42.76
CA SER A 10 -4.56 45.21 -42.55
C SER A 10 -4.70 46.63 -43.11
N LEU A 11 -4.15 47.74 -42.62
CA LEU A 11 -3.27 48.16 -41.52
C LEU A 11 -3.19 49.72 -41.62
N LEU A 12 -2.48 50.37 -40.69
CA LEU A 12 -1.94 51.76 -40.69
C LEU A 12 -2.79 52.80 -39.93
N ALA A 13 -2.33 53.30 -38.77
CA ALA A 13 -1.26 54.30 -38.51
C ALA A 13 -1.84 55.73 -38.46
N GLY A 14 -1.52 56.62 -37.50
CA GLY A 14 -0.61 56.59 -36.37
C GLY A 14 -0.56 57.96 -35.64
N SER A 15 0.30 58.05 -34.60
CA SER A 15 1.03 59.23 -34.05
C SER A 15 0.25 60.46 -33.50
N LEU A 16 0.64 61.23 -32.46
CA LEU A 16 1.90 61.43 -31.69
C LEU A 16 1.66 62.30 -30.41
N GLY A 17 2.54 62.18 -29.40
CA GLY A 17 2.93 63.23 -28.42
C GLY A 17 2.38 63.05 -26.98
N GLY A 18 3.15 63.08 -25.89
CA GLY A 18 4.55 63.44 -25.65
C GLY A 18 5.06 62.94 -24.29
N ALA A 19 6.37 63.08 -24.09
CA ALA A 19 7.16 62.45 -23.03
C ALA A 19 7.13 63.22 -21.68
N ALA A 20 7.24 62.46 -20.59
CA ALA A 20 8.02 62.83 -19.41
C ALA A 20 8.42 61.56 -18.64
N ALA A 21 9.73 61.34 -18.52
CA ALA A 21 10.33 60.29 -17.72
C ALA A 21 10.37 60.68 -16.24
N LEU A 22 10.31 59.70 -15.32
CA LEU A 22 11.13 59.65 -14.10
C LEU A 22 10.98 58.29 -13.37
N ALA A 23 12.13 57.61 -13.25
CA ALA A 23 12.65 56.85 -12.10
C ALA A 23 11.84 55.71 -11.44
N LEU A 24 12.33 54.49 -11.73
CA LEU A 24 12.82 53.46 -10.78
C LEU A 24 12.04 53.21 -9.48
N GLY A 25 11.31 52.10 -9.48
CA GLY A 25 11.12 51.24 -8.31
C GLY A 25 10.73 49.84 -8.77
N PRO A 26 11.55 48.79 -8.57
CA PRO A 26 11.06 47.43 -8.74
C PRO A 26 10.17 47.12 -7.53
N GLY A 27 8.86 47.22 -7.71
CA GLY A 27 7.91 46.57 -6.81
C GLY A 27 8.11 45.05 -6.90
N PRO A 28 8.07 44.30 -5.78
CA PRO A 28 8.20 42.85 -5.84
C PRO A 28 6.88 42.28 -6.36
N ALA A 29 6.77 42.16 -7.68
CA ALA A 29 5.92 41.17 -8.30
C ALA A 29 6.68 39.83 -8.30
N ALA A 30 5.97 38.75 -7.97
CA ALA A 30 6.44 37.37 -7.88
C ALA A 30 7.19 36.97 -6.59
N ALA A 31 6.44 36.91 -5.48
CA ALA A 31 6.69 35.95 -4.41
C ALA A 31 5.63 34.83 -4.49
N ALA A 32 5.66 34.08 -5.59
CA ALA A 32 4.98 32.80 -5.75
C ALA A 32 5.81 32.04 -6.80
N ASP A 33 6.15 30.78 -6.51
CA ASP A 33 6.99 29.88 -7.31
C ASP A 33 8.51 29.88 -7.06
N ASP A 34 8.95 29.99 -5.81
CA ASP A 34 10.28 29.49 -5.44
C ASP A 34 10.26 28.66 -4.14
N VAL A 35 9.45 27.59 -4.14
CA VAL A 35 9.78 26.42 -3.30
C VAL A 35 10.90 25.68 -4.04
N GLN A 36 12.11 26.22 -3.89
CA GLN A 36 13.35 25.62 -4.37
C GLN A 36 13.36 24.14 -3.99
N HIS A 37 13.32 23.28 -5.02
CA HIS A 37 13.69 21.88 -4.96
C HIS A 37 15.16 21.80 -4.52
N ARG A 38 15.42 21.91 -3.22
CA ARG A 38 16.69 21.45 -2.67
C ARG A 38 16.86 20.01 -3.11
N PRO A 39 18.01 19.61 -3.67
CA PRO A 39 18.26 18.21 -3.99
C PRO A 39 18.06 17.42 -2.70
N ARG A 40 16.96 16.66 -2.63
CA ARG A 40 16.68 15.80 -1.48
C ARG A 40 17.87 14.86 -1.38
N ARG A 41 18.59 14.93 -0.25
CA ARG A 41 19.72 14.04 0.01
C ARG A 41 19.25 12.61 -0.23
N ARG A 42 20.04 11.87 -1.00
CA ARG A 42 19.80 10.45 -1.25
C ARG A 42 19.68 9.73 0.09
N LEU A 43 18.58 9.00 0.26
CA LEU A 43 18.28 8.21 1.45
C LEU A 43 18.62 6.75 1.19
N SER A 44 19.32 6.10 2.13
CA SER A 44 19.56 4.66 2.13
C SER A 44 18.78 4.03 3.29
N VAL A 45 17.80 3.18 3.00
CA VAL A 45 16.82 2.67 3.96
C VAL A 45 16.95 1.16 4.10
N LEU A 46 17.01 0.68 5.35
CA LEU A 46 16.80 -0.73 5.67
C LEU A 46 15.34 -0.94 6.06
N VAL A 47 14.70 -1.98 5.52
CA VAL A 47 13.31 -2.35 5.85
C VAL A 47 13.31 -3.72 6.52
N ALA A 48 12.80 -3.82 7.74
CA ALA A 48 12.59 -5.08 8.45
C ALA A 48 11.08 -5.35 8.59
N SER A 49 10.62 -6.43 7.96
CA SER A 49 9.19 -6.73 7.84
C SER A 49 8.69 -7.76 8.86
N ASN A 50 7.45 -7.65 9.35
CA ASN A 50 6.80 -8.72 10.11
C ASN A 50 6.72 -10.05 9.33
N GLU A 51 6.80 -9.98 8.00
CA GLU A 51 7.01 -11.12 7.12
C GLU A 51 8.42 -11.02 6.54
N PRO A 52 9.41 -11.71 7.13
CA PRO A 52 10.83 -11.39 6.91
C PRO A 52 11.31 -11.57 5.48
N TRP A 53 10.71 -12.49 4.72
CA TRP A 53 11.01 -12.71 3.30
C TRP A 53 9.96 -12.08 2.36
N GLY A 54 8.99 -11.35 2.91
CA GLY A 54 7.91 -10.70 2.18
C GLY A 54 8.37 -9.43 1.44
N THR A 55 9.28 -9.57 0.49
CA THR A 55 9.82 -8.47 -0.34
C THR A 55 8.74 -7.74 -1.12
N TYR A 56 7.60 -8.39 -1.38
CA TYR A 56 6.44 -7.83 -2.04
C TYR A 56 5.83 -6.62 -1.31
N HIS A 57 6.12 -6.43 -0.02
CA HIS A 57 5.77 -5.22 0.75
C HIS A 57 6.66 -4.01 0.41
N THR A 58 7.89 -4.25 -0.09
CA THR A 58 8.86 -3.20 -0.47
C THR A 58 8.87 -2.94 -1.98
N ARG A 59 8.58 -3.95 -2.80
CA ARG A 59 8.58 -3.87 -4.26
C ARG A 59 7.80 -2.67 -4.83
N PRO A 60 6.59 -2.33 -4.34
CA PRO A 60 5.83 -1.18 -4.83
C PRO A 60 6.53 0.17 -4.69
N LEU A 61 7.55 0.27 -3.84
CA LEU A 61 8.28 1.53 -3.60
C LEU A 61 9.47 1.72 -4.53
N LEU A 62 9.94 0.67 -5.21
CA LEU A 62 11.23 0.69 -5.91
C LEU A 62 11.29 1.74 -7.03
N ALA A 63 10.23 1.87 -7.83
CA ALA A 63 10.19 2.81 -8.95
C ALA A 63 10.30 4.27 -8.47
N GLU A 64 9.50 4.65 -7.47
CA GLU A 64 9.53 6.00 -6.90
C GLU A 64 10.83 6.26 -6.11
N ALA A 65 11.34 5.26 -5.38
CA ALA A 65 12.63 5.37 -4.69
C ALA A 65 13.77 5.62 -5.69
N ALA A 66 13.82 4.87 -6.79
CA ALA A 66 14.79 5.07 -7.86
C ALA A 66 14.67 6.47 -8.48
N ARG A 67 13.44 6.93 -8.74
CA ARG A 67 13.16 8.29 -9.27
C ARG A 67 13.66 9.39 -8.33
N GLN A 68 13.60 9.17 -7.01
CA GLN A 68 14.10 10.10 -5.99
C GLN A 68 15.59 9.86 -5.63
N GLY A 69 16.26 8.91 -6.31
CA GLY A 69 17.65 8.54 -6.03
C GLY A 69 17.85 7.84 -4.68
N HIS A 70 16.80 7.34 -4.04
CA HIS A 70 16.84 6.60 -2.79
C HIS A 70 17.19 5.12 -3.02
N ARG A 71 17.74 4.48 -1.99
CA ARG A 71 18.04 3.04 -1.98
C ARG A 71 17.26 2.36 -0.88
N LEU A 72 16.57 1.28 -1.22
CA LEU A 72 15.83 0.45 -0.28
C LEU A 72 16.48 -0.94 -0.25
N THR A 73 16.75 -1.45 0.95
CA THR A 73 17.23 -2.81 1.16
C THR A 73 16.34 -3.50 2.18
N HIS A 74 15.76 -4.65 1.81
CA HIS A 74 14.95 -5.46 2.69
C HIS A 74 15.83 -6.40 3.52
N LEU A 75 15.65 -6.40 4.83
CA LEU A 75 16.39 -7.28 5.74
C LEU A 75 15.67 -8.62 5.84
N VAL A 76 16.37 -9.68 5.46
CA VAL A 76 15.89 -11.07 5.50
C VAL A 76 16.76 -11.90 6.47
N PRO A 77 16.23 -12.93 7.14
CA PRO A 77 17.02 -13.78 8.04
C PRO A 77 18.13 -14.52 7.29
N ASP A 78 17.80 -15.01 6.10
CA ASP A 78 18.67 -15.69 5.16
C ASP A 78 18.11 -15.56 3.72
N LEU A 79 18.84 -16.05 2.72
CA LEU A 79 18.42 -15.98 1.32
C LEU A 79 17.54 -17.17 0.86
N SER A 80 17.23 -18.13 1.75
CA SER A 80 16.63 -19.42 1.36
C SER A 80 15.22 -19.30 0.77
N ARG A 81 14.49 -18.23 1.09
CA ARG A 81 13.12 -17.96 0.62
C ARG A 81 13.00 -16.70 -0.23
N VAL A 82 14.13 -16.15 -0.68
CA VAL A 82 14.12 -15.03 -1.64
C VAL A 82 14.03 -15.62 -3.04
N ALA A 83 13.01 -15.23 -3.79
CA ALA A 83 12.82 -15.73 -5.15
C ALA A 83 14.00 -15.33 -6.05
N ALA A 84 14.42 -16.25 -6.91
CA ALA A 84 15.43 -15.95 -7.92
C ALA A 84 14.93 -14.81 -8.83
N GLY A 85 15.76 -13.78 -9.01
CA GLY A 85 15.39 -12.60 -9.81
C GLY A 85 14.43 -11.62 -9.12
N ASP A 86 14.19 -11.73 -7.81
CA ASP A 86 13.45 -10.71 -7.07
C ASP A 86 14.11 -9.33 -7.24
N PRO A 87 13.38 -8.30 -7.72
CA PRO A 87 13.97 -6.99 -7.97
C PRO A 87 14.29 -6.21 -6.69
N VAL A 88 13.79 -6.66 -5.52
CA VAL A 88 14.04 -5.98 -4.24
C VAL A 88 15.44 -6.33 -3.75
N PRO A 89 16.35 -5.35 -3.55
CA PRO A 89 17.63 -5.62 -2.92
C PRO A 89 17.43 -6.17 -1.50
N VAL A 90 18.07 -7.29 -1.20
CA VAL A 90 17.99 -7.95 0.12
C VAL A 90 19.35 -7.97 0.81
N ALA A 91 19.36 -7.99 2.14
CA ALA A 91 20.55 -8.24 2.93
C ALA A 91 20.25 -9.10 4.17
N VAL A 92 21.20 -9.95 4.54
CA VAL A 92 21.18 -10.74 5.76
C VAL A 92 21.88 -10.01 6.92
N PRO A 93 21.62 -10.35 8.19
CA PRO A 93 22.31 -9.75 9.33
C PRO A 93 23.83 -9.82 9.20
N GLY A 94 24.49 -8.68 9.38
CA GLY A 94 25.95 -8.54 9.29
C GLY A 94 26.46 -8.22 7.88
N ALA A 95 25.62 -8.34 6.86
CA ALA A 95 25.93 -8.00 5.46
C ALA A 95 25.12 -6.82 4.94
N GLU A 96 24.31 -6.16 5.78
CA GLU A 96 23.55 -4.98 5.36
C GLU A 96 24.45 -3.78 5.00
N PRO A 97 24.10 -3.01 3.95
CA PRO A 97 24.84 -1.81 3.60
C PRO A 97 24.69 -0.72 4.68
N PRO A 98 25.56 0.31 4.68
CA PRO A 98 25.33 1.53 5.44
C PRO A 98 23.96 2.13 5.11
N ALA A 99 23.28 2.63 6.14
CA ALA A 99 21.93 3.14 6.02
C ALA A 99 21.72 4.38 6.89
N ASP A 100 20.83 5.24 6.40
CA ASP A 100 20.43 6.50 7.03
C ASP A 100 19.15 6.33 7.85
N LEU A 101 18.40 5.24 7.64
CA LEU A 101 17.11 4.97 8.27
C LEU A 101 16.87 3.47 8.41
N LEU A 102 16.32 3.06 9.56
CA LEU A 102 15.67 1.76 9.73
C LEU A 102 14.14 1.94 9.74
N VAL A 103 13.46 1.21 8.87
CA VAL A 103 12.00 1.09 8.83
C VAL A 103 11.62 -0.30 9.30
N VAL A 104 10.68 -0.37 10.25
CA VAL A 104 10.03 -1.61 10.66
C VAL A 104 8.58 -1.62 10.19
N THR A 105 8.07 -2.75 9.71
CA THR A 105 6.65 -2.86 9.31
C THR A 105 5.73 -3.36 10.42
N GLY A 106 6.31 -3.72 11.56
CA GLY A 106 5.60 -4.08 12.78
C GLY A 106 6.55 -4.37 13.92
N ALA A 107 6.07 -5.14 14.91
CA ALA A 107 6.75 -5.39 16.17
C ALA A 107 6.73 -6.89 16.54
N GLY A 108 6.72 -7.77 15.53
CA GLY A 108 7.08 -9.18 15.71
C GLY A 108 8.57 -9.38 15.97
N ASP A 109 8.97 -10.63 16.22
CA ASP A 109 10.34 -10.92 16.66
C ASP A 109 11.41 -10.40 15.70
N TRP A 110 11.26 -10.66 14.39
CA TRP A 110 12.26 -10.29 13.40
C TRP A 110 12.50 -8.76 13.29
N PRO A 111 11.48 -7.90 13.09
CA PRO A 111 11.70 -6.46 13.11
C PRO A 111 12.32 -5.93 14.40
N VAL A 112 11.92 -6.49 15.55
CA VAL A 112 12.43 -6.07 16.86
C VAL A 112 13.89 -6.48 17.02
N ASP A 113 14.27 -7.69 16.62
CA ASP A 113 15.66 -8.17 16.68
C ASP A 113 16.57 -7.39 15.72
N CYS A 114 16.08 -7.06 14.52
CA CYS A 114 16.76 -6.16 13.60
C CYS A 114 17.01 -4.79 14.23
N ALA A 115 16.00 -4.21 14.87
CA ALA A 115 16.11 -2.93 15.56
C ALA A 115 17.07 -3.00 16.75
N ALA A 116 17.00 -4.04 17.58
CA ALA A 116 17.88 -4.23 18.72
C ALA A 116 19.36 -4.27 18.27
N ARG A 117 19.66 -4.98 17.18
CA ARG A 117 21.00 -5.07 16.61
C ARG A 117 21.46 -3.75 16.00
N LEU A 118 20.64 -3.14 15.14
CA LEU A 118 21.06 -2.01 14.31
C LEU A 118 21.05 -0.67 15.06
N LEU A 119 20.19 -0.51 16.06
CA LEU A 119 20.13 0.71 16.88
C LEU A 119 21.24 0.80 17.93
N THR A 120 22.18 -0.16 17.95
CA THR A 120 23.48 0.01 18.61
C THR A 120 24.34 1.05 17.88
N ARG A 121 24.05 1.32 16.60
CA ARG A 121 24.71 2.37 15.80
C ARG A 121 24.21 3.74 16.24
N PRO A 122 25.08 4.65 16.70
CA PRO A 122 24.67 5.99 17.10
C PRO A 122 23.97 6.73 15.97
N GLY A 123 22.81 7.32 16.26
CA GLY A 123 22.12 8.25 15.37
C GLY A 123 21.22 7.63 14.30
N LEU A 124 21.12 6.30 14.17
CA LEU A 124 20.22 5.67 13.21
C LEU A 124 18.74 5.88 13.62
N PRO A 125 17.94 6.65 12.85
CA PRO A 125 16.52 6.84 13.13
C PRO A 125 15.72 5.55 12.90
N LEU A 126 14.66 5.37 13.68
CA LEU A 126 13.71 4.28 13.53
C LEU A 126 12.33 4.83 13.14
N VAL A 127 11.71 4.28 12.10
CA VAL A 127 10.34 4.58 11.67
C VAL A 127 9.52 3.29 11.63
N ALA A 128 8.26 3.36 12.05
CA ALA A 128 7.30 2.28 11.83
C ALA A 128 6.38 2.64 10.65
N SER A 129 6.20 1.73 9.69
CA SER A 129 5.32 1.95 8.52
C SER A 129 4.45 0.74 8.26
N SER A 130 3.12 0.88 8.29
CA SER A 130 2.18 -0.20 8.03
C SER A 130 2.21 -0.61 6.56
N LEU A 131 3.17 -1.47 6.21
CA LEU A 131 3.36 -2.01 4.86
C LEU A 131 2.99 -3.49 4.76
N ALA A 132 2.78 -4.17 5.89
CA ALA A 132 2.47 -5.59 5.97
C ALA A 132 1.22 -5.81 6.84
N TYR A 133 0.60 -6.98 6.73
CA TYR A 133 -0.57 -7.32 7.55
C TYR A 133 -0.23 -7.29 9.04
N LEU A 134 -1.21 -6.85 9.84
CA LEU A 134 -1.11 -6.73 11.28
C LEU A 134 -2.27 -7.48 11.94
N LYS A 135 -1.96 -8.15 13.04
CA LYS A 135 -2.98 -8.70 13.92
C LYS A 135 -3.65 -7.58 14.73
N PRO A 136 -4.92 -7.74 15.15
CA PRO A 136 -5.62 -6.71 15.91
C PRO A 136 -5.03 -6.51 17.33
N GLU A 137 -4.39 -7.54 17.90
CA GLU A 137 -3.81 -7.44 19.24
C GLU A 137 -2.49 -6.66 19.24
N ARG A 138 -2.22 -6.00 20.37
CA ARG A 138 -0.93 -5.37 20.62
C ARG A 138 0.20 -6.39 20.50
N ALA A 139 1.24 -6.04 19.76
CA ALA A 139 2.42 -6.90 19.65
C ALA A 139 3.13 -7.02 21.02
N PRO A 140 3.47 -8.24 21.47
CA PRO A 140 4.11 -8.44 22.79
C PRO A 140 5.38 -7.60 22.98
N ARG A 141 6.16 -7.42 21.91
CA ARG A 141 7.44 -6.71 21.91
C ARG A 141 7.35 -5.25 21.46
N ALA A 142 6.16 -4.71 21.25
CA ALA A 142 5.96 -3.32 20.82
C ALA A 142 6.62 -2.29 21.77
N GLY A 143 6.70 -2.62 23.07
CA GLY A 143 7.36 -1.81 24.10
C GLY A 143 8.83 -1.50 23.82
N GLU A 144 9.54 -2.38 23.10
CA GLU A 144 10.96 -2.24 22.76
C GLU A 144 11.19 -1.17 21.67
N LEU A 145 10.20 -0.97 20.80
CA LEU A 145 10.31 -0.05 19.66
C LEU A 145 9.69 1.32 19.94
N ARG A 146 8.49 1.35 20.56
CA ARG A 146 7.60 2.53 20.58
C ARG A 146 8.23 3.84 21.04
N ARG A 147 9.17 3.78 21.99
CA ARG A 147 9.85 4.98 22.53
C ARG A 147 10.91 5.54 21.57
N ARG A 148 11.44 4.70 20.68
CA ARG A 148 12.52 5.05 19.73
C ARG A 148 12.00 5.52 18.36
N LEU A 149 10.70 5.32 18.09
CA LEU A 149 10.07 5.74 16.84
C LEU A 149 10.18 7.25 16.63
N ARG A 150 10.69 7.67 15.46
CA ARG A 150 10.70 9.06 15.01
C ARG A 150 9.42 9.44 14.27
N ALA A 151 8.86 8.50 13.53
CA ALA A 151 7.59 8.65 12.85
C ALA A 151 6.86 7.31 12.77
N VAL A 152 5.54 7.39 12.60
CA VAL A 152 4.66 6.25 12.32
C VAL A 152 3.85 6.59 11.07
N THR A 153 3.75 5.65 10.13
CA THR A 153 2.92 5.81 8.92
C THR A 153 1.96 4.66 8.72
N SER A 154 0.86 4.95 8.03
CA SER A 154 -0.14 3.96 7.65
C SER A 154 -0.80 4.36 6.33
N SER A 155 -1.40 3.39 5.65
CA SER A 155 -2.10 3.58 4.38
C SER A 155 -3.38 4.39 4.55
N SER A 156 -4.12 4.20 5.64
CA SER A 156 -5.45 4.80 5.81
C SER A 156 -5.72 5.25 7.25
N PRO A 157 -6.73 6.11 7.47
CA PRO A 157 -7.12 6.50 8.83
C PRO A 157 -7.56 5.31 9.71
N ALA A 158 -8.26 4.32 9.15
CA ALA A 158 -8.69 3.14 9.90
C ALA A 158 -7.50 2.25 10.27
N GLU A 159 -6.62 1.98 9.32
CA GLU A 159 -5.40 1.22 9.58
C GLU A 159 -4.47 1.98 10.56
N ALA A 160 -4.45 3.32 10.53
CA ALA A 160 -3.68 4.12 11.46
C ALA A 160 -4.11 3.89 12.92
N ARG A 161 -5.42 3.80 13.19
CA ARG A 161 -5.95 3.47 14.52
C ARG A 161 -5.52 2.07 14.95
N ALA A 162 -5.68 1.08 14.07
CA ALA A 162 -5.28 -0.29 14.32
C ALA A 162 -3.76 -0.42 14.57
N PHE A 163 -2.93 0.23 13.76
CA PHE A 163 -1.47 0.16 13.87
C PHE A 163 -0.95 0.87 15.11
N SER A 164 -1.56 2.00 15.50
CA SER A 164 -1.23 2.69 16.75
C SER A 164 -1.51 1.80 17.97
N ALA A 165 -2.65 1.09 17.97
CA ALA A 165 -3.02 0.14 19.01
C ALA A 165 -2.07 -1.07 19.03
N TYR A 166 -1.76 -1.63 17.86
CA TYR A 166 -0.80 -2.73 17.67
C TYR A 166 0.58 -2.39 18.23
N LEU A 167 1.08 -1.18 17.96
CA LEU A 167 2.38 -0.69 18.48
C LEU A 167 2.30 -0.18 19.93
N GLY A 168 1.10 -0.03 20.50
CA GLY A 168 0.91 0.54 21.84
C GLY A 168 1.55 1.93 21.98
N THR A 169 1.40 2.77 20.96
CA THR A 169 1.95 4.13 20.90
C THR A 169 0.85 5.18 20.76
N ASP A 170 1.07 6.35 21.36
CA ASP A 170 0.21 7.53 21.23
C ASP A 170 0.76 8.54 20.21
N ARG A 171 1.84 8.18 19.50
CA ARG A 171 2.44 9.05 18.48
C ARG A 171 1.45 9.27 17.33
N PRO A 172 1.34 10.51 16.79
CA PRO A 172 0.55 10.75 15.60
C PRO A 172 1.00 9.87 14.43
N VAL A 173 0.05 9.15 13.84
CA VAL A 173 0.28 8.34 12.64
C VAL A 173 0.01 9.18 11.41
N ARG A 174 0.98 9.27 10.50
CA ARG A 174 0.83 9.98 9.22
C ARG A 174 0.19 9.03 8.20
N VAL A 175 -1.01 9.37 7.74
CA VAL A 175 -1.69 8.66 6.66
C VAL A 175 -1.07 9.04 5.32
N VAL A 176 -0.53 8.07 4.59
CA VAL A 176 0.21 8.29 3.35
C VAL A 176 -0.40 7.59 2.13
N GLY A 177 -1.42 6.75 2.30
CA GLY A 177 -1.91 5.87 1.25
C GLY A 177 -1.05 4.61 1.09
N SER A 178 -1.55 3.62 0.35
CA SER A 178 -0.75 2.44 0.02
C SER A 178 -0.04 2.64 -1.33
N PRO A 179 1.29 2.40 -1.44
CA PRO A 179 2.00 2.42 -2.72
C PRO A 179 1.40 1.50 -3.79
N GLN A 180 0.67 0.44 -3.38
CA GLN A 180 -0.04 -0.44 -4.30
C GLN A 180 -1.25 0.23 -4.98
N THR A 181 -1.63 1.44 -4.54
CA THR A 181 -2.70 2.24 -5.15
C THR A 181 -2.18 3.32 -6.11
N ASP A 182 -0.87 3.38 -6.36
CA ASP A 182 -0.30 4.46 -7.17
C ASP A 182 -0.66 4.36 -8.65
N ASP A 183 -0.80 3.13 -9.14
CA ASP A 183 -1.09 2.81 -10.55
C ASP A 183 -2.32 1.88 -10.67
N LEU A 184 -3.40 2.19 -9.95
CA LEU A 184 -4.62 1.37 -10.01
C LEU A 184 -5.18 1.28 -11.44
N PRO A 185 -5.53 0.07 -11.93
CA PRO A 185 -6.12 -0.08 -13.25
C PRO A 185 -7.55 0.48 -13.31
N PRO A 186 -8.03 0.91 -14.50
CA PRO A 186 -9.44 1.20 -14.69
C PRO A 186 -10.27 -0.09 -14.60
N ARG A 187 -11.35 -0.05 -13.83
CA ARG A 187 -12.25 -1.20 -13.68
C ARG A 187 -13.03 -1.50 -14.96
N ARG A 188 -12.99 -2.76 -15.39
CA ARG A 188 -13.69 -3.30 -16.56
C ARG A 188 -14.16 -4.73 -16.24
N PRO A 189 -15.27 -4.89 -15.50
CA PRO A 189 -15.71 -6.20 -15.05
C PRO A 189 -16.11 -7.07 -16.25
N GLU A 190 -15.55 -8.28 -16.30
CA GLU A 190 -15.96 -9.34 -17.20
C GLU A 190 -17.17 -10.06 -16.63
N LYS A 191 -18.14 -10.34 -17.49
CA LYS A 191 -19.35 -11.05 -17.11
C LYS A 191 -19.01 -12.39 -16.43
N ASP A 192 -19.67 -12.65 -15.30
CA ASP A 192 -19.58 -13.87 -14.51
C ASP A 192 -18.19 -14.19 -13.95
N LEU A 193 -17.23 -13.26 -14.01
CA LEU A 193 -15.90 -13.43 -13.43
C LEU A 193 -15.86 -13.00 -11.96
N VAL A 194 -15.44 -13.92 -11.09
CA VAL A 194 -15.25 -13.69 -9.66
C VAL A 194 -13.78 -13.89 -9.32
N LEU A 195 -13.21 -12.92 -8.60
CA LEU A 195 -11.85 -13.03 -8.09
C LEU A 195 -11.85 -13.70 -6.71
N VAL A 196 -11.21 -14.84 -6.59
CA VAL A 196 -10.93 -15.49 -5.30
C VAL A 196 -9.56 -15.02 -4.80
N LEU A 197 -9.56 -14.28 -3.69
CA LEU A 197 -8.37 -13.76 -3.02
C LEU A 197 -7.91 -14.76 -1.96
N THR A 198 -6.79 -15.42 -2.20
CA THR A 198 -6.27 -16.43 -1.28
C THR A 198 -5.51 -15.80 -0.13
N SER A 199 -5.20 -16.59 0.90
CA SER A 199 -4.39 -16.18 2.05
C SER A 199 -3.36 -17.28 2.36
N VAL A 200 -2.61 -17.13 3.46
CA VAL A 200 -1.62 -18.11 3.88
C VAL A 200 -2.33 -19.31 4.51
N THR A 201 -2.25 -20.48 3.88
CA THR A 201 -3.02 -21.67 4.30
C THR A 201 -2.29 -22.55 5.30
N HIS A 202 -0.96 -22.44 5.37
CA HIS A 202 -0.12 -23.18 6.30
C HIS A 202 0.85 -22.26 7.03
N PRO A 203 1.01 -22.42 8.37
CA PRO A 203 2.02 -21.67 9.08
C PRO A 203 3.39 -22.14 8.62
N ASP A 204 4.33 -21.22 8.51
CA ASP A 204 5.70 -21.53 8.14
C ASP A 204 6.67 -20.58 8.86
N ALA A 205 7.97 -20.69 8.53
CA ALA A 205 8.98 -19.82 9.13
C ALA A 205 8.74 -18.32 8.89
N THR A 206 7.87 -17.95 7.94
CA THR A 206 7.60 -16.56 7.57
C THR A 206 6.32 -15.99 8.22
N GLY A 207 5.55 -16.81 8.95
CA GLY A 207 4.38 -16.34 9.73
C GLY A 207 3.28 -17.39 9.92
N ALA A 208 2.19 -17.00 10.57
CA ALA A 208 1.04 -17.86 10.82
C ALA A 208 0.19 -18.10 9.57
N ALA A 209 -0.55 -19.22 9.54
CA ALA A 209 -1.67 -19.41 8.62
C ALA A 209 -2.85 -18.53 9.02
N ALA A 210 -3.65 -18.15 8.03
CA ALA A 210 -4.99 -17.65 8.20
C ALA A 210 -5.98 -18.83 8.18
N PRO A 211 -6.77 -19.05 9.26
CA PRO A 211 -7.90 -19.96 9.21
C PRO A 211 -8.88 -19.59 8.08
N GLY A 212 -9.66 -20.56 7.59
CA GLY A 212 -10.70 -20.34 6.57
C GLY A 212 -10.36 -20.80 5.15
N THR A 213 -9.19 -21.44 4.93
CA THR A 213 -8.81 -22.02 3.63
C THR A 213 -9.87 -22.97 3.07
N GLU A 214 -10.34 -23.91 3.89
CA GLU A 214 -11.33 -24.91 3.49
C GLU A 214 -12.66 -24.26 3.10
N LEU A 215 -13.10 -23.27 3.90
CA LEU A 215 -14.27 -22.45 3.60
C LEU A 215 -14.10 -21.73 2.25
N LEU A 216 -12.93 -21.15 1.97
CA LEU A 216 -12.68 -20.45 0.72
C LEU A 216 -12.63 -21.40 -0.48
N LEU A 217 -11.99 -22.57 -0.35
CA LEU A 217 -11.94 -23.60 -1.40
C LEU A 217 -13.33 -24.15 -1.71
N ALA A 218 -14.15 -24.38 -0.68
CA ALA A 218 -15.54 -24.80 -0.83
C ALA A 218 -16.39 -23.69 -1.48
N SER A 219 -16.24 -22.44 -1.04
CA SER A 219 -16.92 -21.27 -1.64
C SER A 219 -16.59 -21.11 -3.12
N ALA A 220 -15.32 -21.28 -3.50
CA ALA A 220 -14.90 -21.28 -4.90
C ALA A 220 -15.57 -22.42 -5.70
N GLY A 221 -15.74 -23.59 -5.08
CA GLY A 221 -16.46 -24.72 -5.66
C GLY A 221 -17.93 -24.40 -5.92
N GLU A 222 -18.63 -23.82 -4.95
CA GLU A 222 -20.03 -23.40 -5.09
C GLU A 222 -20.20 -22.33 -6.18
N LEU A 223 -19.28 -21.36 -6.27
CA LEU A 223 -19.29 -20.35 -7.32
C LEU A 223 -19.10 -20.97 -8.71
N ALA A 224 -18.14 -21.88 -8.87
CA ALA A 224 -17.92 -22.58 -10.12
C ALA A 224 -19.13 -23.45 -10.51
N ALA A 225 -19.73 -24.16 -9.55
CA ALA A 225 -20.95 -24.96 -9.77
C ALA A 225 -22.15 -24.10 -10.18
N ALA A 226 -22.22 -22.86 -9.70
CA ALA A 226 -23.22 -21.86 -10.12
C ALA A 226 -22.91 -21.20 -11.48
N GLY A 227 -21.88 -21.66 -12.20
CA GLY A 227 -21.50 -21.17 -13.53
C GLY A 227 -20.63 -19.92 -13.54
N LYS A 228 -20.08 -19.49 -12.38
CA LYS A 228 -19.11 -18.39 -12.33
C LYS A 228 -17.75 -18.84 -12.83
N ARG A 229 -17.05 -17.94 -13.53
CA ARG A 229 -15.63 -18.07 -13.86
C ARG A 229 -14.83 -17.66 -12.63
N VAL A 230 -14.03 -18.58 -12.09
CA VAL A 230 -13.19 -18.34 -10.93
C VAL A 230 -11.78 -17.98 -11.40
N LEU A 231 -11.37 -16.75 -11.11
CA LEU A 231 -9.98 -16.28 -11.22
C LEU A 231 -9.37 -16.23 -9.82
N VAL A 232 -8.18 -16.79 -9.64
CA VAL A 232 -7.51 -16.86 -8.34
C VAL A 232 -6.41 -15.81 -8.27
N GLY A 233 -6.56 -14.86 -7.36
CA GLY A 233 -5.52 -13.91 -6.95
C GLY A 233 -4.69 -14.53 -5.84
N LEU A 234 -3.61 -15.22 -6.23
CA LEU A 234 -2.80 -16.03 -5.32
C LEU A 234 -1.97 -15.14 -4.36
N HIS A 235 -2.08 -15.41 -3.07
CA HIS A 235 -1.15 -14.87 -2.09
C HIS A 235 0.27 -15.42 -2.34
N PRO A 236 1.35 -14.62 -2.24
CA PRO A 236 2.71 -15.08 -2.57
C PRO A 236 3.24 -16.29 -1.78
N ARG A 237 2.60 -16.61 -0.64
CA ARG A 237 2.94 -17.74 0.26
C ARG A 237 1.93 -18.88 0.22
N GLU A 238 0.95 -18.81 -0.67
CA GLU A 238 -0.06 -19.85 -0.82
C GLU A 238 0.51 -21.08 -1.54
N ASP A 239 0.00 -22.26 -1.20
CA ASP A 239 0.21 -23.46 -1.99
C ASP A 239 -0.60 -23.38 -3.28
N ARG A 240 0.10 -23.16 -4.39
CA ARG A 240 -0.49 -23.06 -5.72
C ARG A 240 -1.32 -24.30 -6.08
N SER A 241 -0.90 -25.50 -5.65
CA SER A 241 -1.51 -26.76 -6.06
C SER A 241 -2.96 -26.91 -5.57
N LEU A 242 -3.34 -26.21 -4.49
CA LEU A 242 -4.72 -26.16 -4.00
C LEU A 242 -5.70 -25.53 -5.02
N TRP A 243 -5.16 -24.76 -5.98
CA TRP A 243 -5.93 -23.93 -6.90
C TRP A 243 -5.81 -24.37 -8.37
N ASP A 244 -5.13 -25.48 -8.67
CA ASP A 244 -4.80 -25.94 -10.03
C ASP A 244 -6.04 -26.19 -10.93
N ARG A 245 -7.22 -26.36 -10.34
CA ARG A 245 -8.49 -26.52 -11.07
C ARG A 245 -9.10 -25.20 -11.58
N TYR A 246 -8.53 -24.04 -11.23
CA TYR A 246 -9.05 -22.72 -11.56
C TYR A 246 -8.03 -21.89 -12.36
N GLU A 247 -8.49 -20.80 -12.99
CA GLU A 247 -7.59 -19.83 -13.63
C GLU A 247 -6.82 -19.08 -12.53
N ILE A 248 -5.49 -19.14 -12.54
CA ILE A 248 -4.65 -18.37 -11.60
C ILE A 248 -4.14 -17.14 -12.31
N SER A 249 -4.34 -15.96 -11.71
CA SER A 249 -3.91 -14.68 -12.25
C SER A 249 -2.40 -14.63 -12.44
N ASP A 250 -1.96 -14.13 -13.59
CA ASP A 250 -0.57 -13.84 -13.94
C ASP A 250 -0.12 -12.45 -13.47
N VAL A 251 -1.08 -11.57 -13.14
CA VAL A 251 -0.86 -10.24 -12.57
C VAL A 251 -1.22 -10.20 -11.08
N PRO A 252 -0.72 -9.22 -10.30
CA PRO A 252 -1.08 -9.06 -8.89
C PRO A 252 -2.59 -8.94 -8.65
N SER A 253 -3.08 -9.43 -7.51
CA SER A 253 -4.51 -9.49 -7.19
C SER A 253 -5.24 -8.14 -7.27
N VAL A 254 -4.57 -7.04 -6.90
CA VAL A 254 -5.13 -5.68 -7.02
C VAL A 254 -5.35 -5.33 -8.50
N THR A 255 -4.43 -5.71 -9.39
CA THR A 255 -4.60 -5.51 -10.83
C THR A 255 -5.70 -6.41 -11.40
N ALA A 256 -5.69 -7.69 -11.01
CA ALA A 256 -6.69 -8.68 -11.44
C ALA A 256 -8.12 -8.27 -11.06
N ALA A 257 -8.28 -7.62 -9.91
CA ALA A 257 -9.58 -7.18 -9.41
C ALA A 257 -10.36 -6.27 -10.36
N ALA A 258 -9.70 -5.51 -11.23
CA ALA A 258 -10.39 -4.68 -12.21
C ALA A 258 -11.24 -5.47 -13.20
N ARG A 259 -10.93 -6.76 -13.41
CA ARG A 259 -11.66 -7.66 -14.31
C ARG A 259 -12.86 -8.31 -13.64
N ALA A 260 -12.95 -8.32 -12.32
CA ALA A 260 -13.96 -9.11 -11.60
C ALA A 260 -15.24 -8.31 -11.30
N GLU A 261 -16.39 -8.99 -11.34
CA GLU A 261 -17.67 -8.43 -10.89
C GLU A 261 -17.63 -8.15 -9.39
N ALA A 262 -17.07 -9.10 -8.64
CA ALA A 262 -16.80 -9.03 -7.21
C ALA A 262 -15.58 -9.90 -6.87
N ALA A 263 -15.05 -9.70 -5.67
CA ALA A 263 -14.02 -10.55 -5.10
C ALA A 263 -14.51 -11.22 -3.81
N ILE A 264 -14.00 -12.40 -3.51
CA ILE A 264 -14.25 -13.15 -2.28
C ILE A 264 -12.94 -13.70 -1.73
N GLY A 265 -12.72 -13.66 -0.43
CA GLY A 265 -11.46 -14.10 0.15
C GLY A 265 -11.45 -14.11 1.66
N ILE A 266 -10.36 -14.55 2.26
CA ILE A 266 -10.12 -14.33 3.69
C ILE A 266 -9.73 -12.86 3.90
N PRO A 267 -10.44 -12.08 4.75
CA PRO A 267 -10.17 -10.66 4.94
C PRO A 267 -8.70 -10.37 5.28
N GLY A 268 -8.11 -9.42 4.57
CA GLY A 268 -6.70 -9.03 4.71
C GLY A 268 -6.45 -7.64 4.10
N THR A 269 -5.23 -7.12 4.22
CA THR A 269 -4.87 -5.76 3.77
C THR A 269 -5.09 -5.50 2.28
N VAL A 270 -5.25 -6.55 1.46
CA VAL A 270 -5.59 -6.42 0.04
C VAL A 270 -7.05 -5.98 -0.19
N PHE A 271 -7.96 -6.21 0.78
CA PHE A 271 -9.39 -5.92 0.64
C PHE A 271 -9.67 -4.43 0.39
N PRO A 272 -9.16 -3.48 1.20
CA PRO A 272 -9.29 -2.06 0.90
C PRO A 272 -8.73 -1.69 -0.48
N LEU A 273 -7.63 -2.31 -0.91
CA LEU A 273 -7.01 -2.02 -2.20
C LEU A 273 -7.89 -2.49 -3.38
N VAL A 274 -8.52 -3.64 -3.24
CA VAL A 274 -9.49 -4.17 -4.23
C VAL A 274 -10.75 -3.30 -4.27
N ALA A 275 -11.24 -2.87 -3.12
CA ALA A 275 -12.36 -1.92 -3.05
C ALA A 275 -12.00 -0.55 -3.67
N ALA A 276 -10.74 -0.10 -3.54
CA ALA A 276 -10.25 1.13 -4.17
C ALA A 276 -10.22 1.06 -5.72
N VAL A 277 -10.03 -0.14 -6.30
CA VAL A 277 -10.23 -0.37 -7.75
C VAL A 277 -11.70 -0.22 -8.14
N GLY A 278 -12.62 -0.30 -7.18
CA GLY A 278 -14.07 -0.27 -7.38
C GLY A 278 -14.70 -1.65 -7.46
N THR A 279 -13.98 -2.71 -7.07
CA THR A 279 -14.50 -4.08 -7.05
C THR A 279 -14.99 -4.42 -5.63
N PRO A 280 -16.27 -4.76 -5.45
CA PRO A 280 -16.81 -5.10 -4.14
C PRO A 280 -16.21 -6.41 -3.63
N VAL A 281 -16.01 -6.50 -2.31
CA VAL A 281 -15.34 -7.63 -1.64
C VAL A 281 -16.30 -8.34 -0.68
N VAL A 282 -16.24 -9.67 -0.63
CA VAL A 282 -16.95 -10.54 0.31
C VAL A 282 -15.91 -11.25 1.19
N GLY A 283 -16.09 -11.21 2.50
CA GLY A 283 -15.17 -11.83 3.46
C GLY A 283 -15.57 -13.24 3.85
N CYS A 284 -14.70 -14.22 3.66
CA CYS A 284 -14.80 -15.54 4.27
C CYS A 284 -14.28 -15.48 5.71
N THR A 285 -15.16 -15.62 6.68
CA THR A 285 -14.84 -15.49 8.12
C THR A 285 -15.02 -16.81 8.83
N ASP A 286 -13.92 -17.54 9.02
CA ASP A 286 -13.81 -18.66 9.96
C ASP A 286 -13.86 -18.12 11.41
N PRO A 287 -14.57 -18.77 12.36
CA PRO A 287 -14.65 -18.32 13.75
C PRO A 287 -13.30 -18.18 14.47
N ARG A 288 -12.25 -18.84 13.98
CA ARG A 288 -10.88 -18.75 14.51
C ARG A 288 -10.11 -17.54 13.98
N LEU A 289 -10.65 -16.81 13.00
CA LEU A 289 -10.02 -15.60 12.48
C LEU A 289 -10.22 -14.43 13.44
N ALA A 290 -9.10 -13.81 13.82
CA ALA A 290 -9.08 -12.48 14.40
C ALA A 290 -8.70 -11.49 13.30
N VAL A 291 -9.67 -10.68 12.86
CA VAL A 291 -9.51 -9.70 11.79
C VAL A 291 -9.76 -8.30 12.38
N PRO A 292 -8.92 -7.30 12.06
CA PRO A 292 -9.23 -5.90 12.34
C PRO A 292 -10.58 -5.47 11.76
N ASP A 293 -11.41 -4.80 12.58
CA ASP A 293 -12.79 -4.40 12.22
C ASP A 293 -12.87 -3.66 10.88
N TYR A 294 -11.93 -2.76 10.60
CA TYR A 294 -11.93 -1.99 9.35
C TYR A 294 -11.80 -2.83 8.07
N LEU A 295 -11.24 -4.05 8.16
CA LEU A 295 -11.18 -4.99 7.05
C LEU A 295 -12.49 -5.77 6.87
N LEU A 296 -13.31 -5.86 7.92
CA LEU A 296 -14.68 -6.36 7.84
C LEU A 296 -15.62 -5.27 7.33
N ASP A 297 -15.44 -4.03 7.77
CA ASP A 297 -16.28 -2.89 7.37
C ASP A 297 -16.22 -2.61 5.86
N VAL A 298 -15.09 -2.91 5.20
CA VAL A 298 -14.97 -2.78 3.74
C VAL A 298 -15.68 -3.91 2.96
N CYS A 299 -16.02 -5.02 3.64
CA CYS A 299 -16.76 -6.12 3.04
C CYS A 299 -18.21 -5.72 2.77
N SER A 300 -18.72 -6.06 1.58
CA SER A 300 -20.15 -5.97 1.29
C SER A 300 -20.98 -6.87 2.22
N SER A 301 -20.42 -8.02 2.56
CA SER A 301 -20.96 -8.99 3.51
C SER A 301 -19.85 -9.98 3.89
N THR A 302 -20.09 -10.76 4.94
CA THR A 302 -19.24 -11.91 5.28
C THR A 302 -20.00 -13.23 5.10
N VAL A 303 -19.25 -14.31 4.89
CA VAL A 303 -19.75 -15.68 4.79
C VAL A 303 -19.01 -16.56 5.79
N ALA A 304 -19.75 -17.42 6.47
CA ALA A 304 -19.21 -18.44 7.38
C ALA A 304 -19.48 -19.87 6.87
N ASP A 305 -20.25 -19.99 5.78
CA ASP A 305 -20.57 -21.24 5.10
C ASP A 305 -20.44 -21.07 3.57
N ALA A 306 -20.01 -22.13 2.88
CA ALA A 306 -19.75 -22.09 1.45
C ALA A 306 -21.01 -21.84 0.60
N GLY A 307 -22.17 -22.34 1.04
CA GLY A 307 -23.46 -22.14 0.35
C GLY A 307 -23.91 -20.68 0.34
N GLN A 308 -23.32 -19.82 1.18
CA GLN A 308 -23.59 -18.39 1.21
C GLN A 308 -22.80 -17.62 0.13
N ALA A 309 -21.77 -18.23 -0.48
CA ALA A 309 -20.86 -17.53 -1.38
C ALA A 309 -21.56 -16.99 -2.64
N VAL A 310 -22.40 -17.82 -3.28
CA VAL A 310 -23.13 -17.44 -4.51
C VAL A 310 -24.06 -16.24 -4.29
N PRO A 311 -25.00 -16.25 -3.33
CA PRO A 311 -25.86 -15.09 -3.09
C PRO A 311 -25.07 -13.87 -2.58
N ALA A 312 -24.02 -14.06 -1.77
CA ALA A 312 -23.19 -12.94 -1.30
C ALA A 312 -22.46 -12.24 -2.45
N VAL A 313 -21.83 -12.99 -3.35
CA VAL A 313 -21.14 -12.46 -4.53
C VAL A 313 -22.13 -11.78 -5.49
N ALA A 314 -23.30 -12.38 -5.72
CA ALA A 314 -24.32 -11.79 -6.59
C ALA A 314 -24.90 -10.47 -6.04
N GLY A 315 -24.98 -10.33 -4.71
CA GLY A 315 -25.47 -9.14 -4.04
C GLY A 315 -24.40 -8.09 -3.71
N ALA A 316 -23.13 -8.36 -4.01
CA ALA A 316 -22.01 -7.57 -3.52
C ALA A 316 -22.04 -6.11 -4.04
N ARG A 317 -21.84 -5.14 -3.14
CA ARG A 317 -21.72 -3.71 -3.45
C ARG A 317 -20.54 -3.11 -2.71
N LEU A 318 -20.05 -1.98 -3.23
CA LEU A 318 -19.04 -1.21 -2.50
C LEU A 318 -19.67 -0.67 -1.20
N PRO A 319 -18.88 -0.55 -0.11
CA PRO A 319 -19.34 0.10 1.11
C PRO A 319 -19.62 1.59 0.85
N ALA A 320 -20.20 2.25 1.85
CA ALA A 320 -20.41 3.69 1.80
C ALA A 320 -19.09 4.45 1.59
N ALA A 321 -19.16 5.62 0.94
CA ALA A 321 -17.97 6.35 0.51
C ALA A 321 -17.08 6.81 1.67
N ASP A 322 -17.66 7.08 2.84
CA ASP A 322 -16.96 7.42 4.07
C ASP A 322 -16.20 6.21 4.65
N VAL A 323 -16.81 5.03 4.67
CA VAL A 323 -16.15 3.77 5.05
C VAL A 323 -14.99 3.47 4.09
N LEU A 324 -15.20 3.64 2.78
CA LEU A 324 -14.15 3.44 1.79
C LEU A 324 -13.00 4.44 1.99
N ALA A 325 -13.30 5.72 2.21
CA ALA A 325 -12.27 6.73 2.46
C ALA A 325 -11.47 6.46 3.74
N ASP A 326 -12.14 6.01 4.81
CA ASP A 326 -11.52 5.68 6.10
C ASP A 326 -10.65 4.41 6.01
N ALA A 327 -11.07 3.39 5.26
CA ALA A 327 -10.35 2.13 5.11
C ALA A 327 -9.23 2.17 4.06
N VAL A 328 -9.40 2.93 2.97
CA VAL A 328 -8.44 3.00 1.85
C VAL A 328 -7.42 4.12 2.05
N GLY A 329 -7.85 5.27 2.55
CA GLY A 329 -7.02 6.47 2.60
C GLY A 329 -6.75 7.06 1.20
N PRO A 330 -5.71 7.91 1.07
CA PRO A 330 -5.34 8.54 -0.19
C PRO A 330 -4.93 7.53 -1.26
N VAL A 331 -5.50 7.65 -2.46
CA VAL A 331 -5.12 6.88 -3.66
C VAL A 331 -4.19 7.72 -4.53
N GLY A 332 -3.15 7.09 -5.10
CA GLY A 332 -2.21 7.78 -5.99
C GLY A 332 -1.13 8.60 -5.27
N GLY A 333 0.14 8.45 -5.66
CA GLY A 333 1.26 9.22 -5.11
C GLY A 333 1.64 8.85 -3.66
N SER A 334 1.25 7.68 -3.20
CA SER A 334 1.47 7.15 -1.86
C SER A 334 2.94 6.83 -1.61
N ALA A 335 3.63 6.22 -2.59
CA ALA A 335 5.07 5.97 -2.48
C ALA A 335 5.84 7.28 -2.26
N ARG A 336 5.45 8.35 -2.96
CA ARG A 336 6.06 9.68 -2.82
C ARG A 336 5.85 10.25 -1.42
N ARG A 337 4.61 10.19 -0.90
CA ARG A 337 4.27 10.67 0.44
C ARG A 337 5.03 9.89 1.51
N LEU A 338 5.06 8.56 1.40
CA LEU A 338 5.78 7.70 2.34
C LEU A 338 7.28 8.00 2.37
N LEU A 339 7.93 8.03 1.21
CA LEU A 339 9.36 8.36 1.11
C LEU A 339 9.66 9.78 1.61
N GLY A 340 8.73 10.72 1.42
CA GLY A 340 8.80 12.06 2.01
C GLY A 340 8.84 12.03 3.54
N VAL A 341 7.94 11.27 4.18
CA VAL A 341 7.95 11.09 5.64
C VAL A 341 9.25 10.44 6.13
N TRP A 342 9.77 9.46 5.40
CA TRP A 342 11.04 8.81 5.72
C TRP A 342 12.22 9.77 5.63
N ALA A 343 12.28 10.59 4.59
CA ALA A 343 13.31 11.62 4.44
C ALA A 343 13.22 12.69 5.55
N ASP A 344 12.02 13.10 5.95
CA ASP A 344 11.80 14.04 7.06
C ASP A 344 12.28 13.45 8.39
N ALA A 345 12.09 12.15 8.62
CA ALA A 345 12.54 11.48 9.85
C ALA A 345 14.06 11.48 10.02
N VAL A 346 14.81 11.56 8.91
CA VAL A 346 16.29 11.65 8.90
C VAL A 346 16.78 13.09 8.96
N HIS A 347 16.19 13.99 8.16
CA HIS A 347 16.71 15.34 7.95
C HIS A 347 15.99 16.42 8.78
N GLY A 348 14.79 16.17 9.25
CA GLY A 348 13.92 17.13 9.96
C GLY A 348 14.29 17.33 11.43
N GLY A 349 15.58 17.21 11.79
CA GLY A 349 16.08 17.33 13.15
C GLY A 349 15.80 18.69 13.79
N GLY A 350 14.63 18.82 14.41
CA GLY A 350 14.32 19.71 15.51
C GLY A 350 13.43 18.95 16.51
N PRO A 351 13.50 19.21 17.82
CA PRO A 351 12.67 18.53 18.79
C PRO A 351 11.20 18.76 18.44
N ALA A 352 10.44 17.66 18.31
CA ALA A 352 8.99 17.73 18.25
C ALA A 352 8.49 18.37 19.56
N ARG A 353 7.88 19.55 19.45
CA ARG A 353 7.07 20.12 20.51
C ARG A 353 5.75 19.35 20.59
#